data_AF-R2S707-F1
#
_entry.id   AF-R2S707-F1
#
_cell.length_a   1.000
_cell.length_b   1.000
_cell.length_c   1.000
_cell.angle_alpha   90.00
_cell.angle_beta   90.00
_cell.angle_gamma   90.00
#
_symmetry.space_group_name_H-M   'P 1'
#
loop_
_entity.id
_entity.type
_entity.pdbx_description
1 polymer ?
#
loop_
_entity_poly.entity_id
_entity_poly.type
_entity_poly.pdbx_seq_one_letter_code
_entity_poly.pdbx_strand_id
1 'polypeptide(L)'
;MIRRYQTLKARVDENTSLHTLQEEIQQAQKDAVQFAHYGKPAAEKEALKQADSLTDQLNQHPLVTAYREQLGEANDLLHHLTSMIQTEINQALEEEQ
;
A
#
# COMPACT_ATOMS: atom_id res chain seq x y z
N MET A 1 -11.94 -2.23 14.84
CA MET A 1 -11.33 -1.92 13.54
C MET A 1 -10.03 -1.12 13.71
N ILE A 2 -10.06 0.12 14.18
CA ILE A 2 -8.84 0.97 14.28
C ILE A 2 -7.71 0.35 15.13
N ARG A 3 -8.01 -0.22 16.30
CA ARG A 3 -7.00 -0.90 17.13
C ARG A 3 -6.36 -2.12 16.45
N ARG A 4 -7.15 -2.88 15.65
CA ARG A 4 -6.63 -4.04 14.91
C ARG A 4 -5.66 -3.60 13.82
N TYR A 5 -6.03 -2.56 13.07
CA TYR A 5 -5.14 -1.92 12.11
C TYR A 5 -3.83 -1.44 12.76
N GLN A 6 -3.89 -0.73 13.88
CA GLN A 6 -2.70 -0.24 14.59
C GLN A 6 -1.79 -1.38 15.07
N THR A 7 -2.35 -2.45 15.65
CA THR A 7 -1.57 -3.62 16.07
C THR A 7 -0.95 -4.35 14.87
N LEU A 8 -1.68 -4.48 13.77
CA LEU A 8 -1.18 -5.15 12.58
C LEU A 8 -0.09 -4.32 11.89
N LYS A 9 -0.25 -3.00 11.85
CA LYS A 9 0.79 -2.07 11.37
C LYS A 9 2.07 -2.19 12.17
N ALA A 10 1.99 -2.20 13.51
CA ALA A 10 3.17 -2.38 14.35
C ALA A 10 3.90 -3.70 14.05
N ARG A 11 3.15 -4.80 13.84
CA ARG A 11 3.73 -6.09 13.47
C ARG A 11 4.38 -6.09 12.08
N VAL A 12 3.81 -5.35 11.12
CA VAL A 12 4.41 -5.17 9.79
C VAL A 12 5.71 -4.38 9.91
N ASP A 13 5.69 -3.28 10.66
CA ASP A 13 6.83 -2.38 10.84
C ASP A 13 7.97 -3.06 11.65
N GLU A 14 7.65 -3.93 12.60
CA GLU A 14 8.62 -4.72 13.38
C GLU A 14 9.18 -5.93 12.61
N ASN A 15 8.57 -6.32 11.49
CA ASN A 15 9.01 -7.49 10.75
C ASN A 15 10.24 -7.14 9.89
N THR A 16 11.41 -7.53 10.40
CA THR A 16 12.69 -7.30 9.72
C THR A 16 12.74 -7.89 8.31
N SER A 17 12.10 -9.04 8.06
CA SER A 17 12.08 -9.65 6.73
C SER A 17 11.28 -8.81 5.72
N LEU A 18 10.16 -8.20 6.15
CA LEU A 18 9.39 -7.30 5.31
C LEU A 18 10.14 -6.00 5.04
N HIS A 19 10.84 -5.49 6.06
CA HIS A 19 11.69 -4.32 5.89
C HIS A 19 12.81 -4.58 4.89
N THR A 20 13.51 -5.71 5.00
CA THR A 20 14.57 -6.08 4.05
C THR A 20 14.01 -6.25 2.63
N LEU A 21 12.88 -6.95 2.46
CA LEU A 21 12.22 -7.06 1.16
C LEU A 21 11.88 -5.69 0.58
N GLN A 22 11.37 -4.76 1.40
CA GLN A 22 11.03 -3.41 0.96
C GLN A 22 12.26 -2.61 0.53
N GLU A 23 13.38 -2.72 1.26
CA GLU A 23 14.65 -2.11 0.89
C GLU A 23 15.20 -2.67 -0.43
N GLU A 24 15.15 -3.99 -0.61
CA GLU A 24 15.61 -4.66 -1.84
C GLU A 24 14.76 -4.23 -3.05
N ILE A 25 13.44 -4.12 -2.90
CA ILE A 25 12.55 -3.60 -3.95
C ILE A 25 12.92 -2.16 -4.31
N GLN A 26 13.12 -1.28 -3.32
CA GLN A 26 13.50 0.11 -3.56
C GLN A 26 14.84 0.23 -4.26
N GLN A 27 15.81 -0.61 -3.87
CA GLN A 27 17.12 -0.64 -4.51
C GLN A 27 17.02 -1.10 -5.97
N ALA A 28 16.28 -2.18 -6.25
CA ALA A 28 16.09 -2.68 -7.61
C ALA A 28 15.37 -1.65 -8.51
N GLN A 29 14.38 -0.93 -7.98
CA GLN A 29 13.72 0.16 -8.71
C GLN A 29 14.67 1.33 -8.99
N LYS A 30 15.51 1.71 -8.02
CA LYS A 30 16.51 2.76 -8.18
C LYS A 30 17.55 2.36 -9.24
N ASP A 31 17.98 1.10 -9.23
CA ASP A 31 18.90 0.56 -10.23
C ASP A 31 18.26 0.56 -11.62
N ALA A 32 16.98 0.20 -11.75
CA ALA A 32 16.25 0.31 -13.01
C ALA A 32 16.24 1.74 -13.56
N VAL A 33 15.91 2.74 -12.71
CA VAL A 33 15.93 4.17 -13.09
C VAL A 33 17.34 4.59 -13.52
N GLN A 34 18.37 4.12 -12.80
CA GLN A 34 19.76 4.41 -13.12
C GLN A 34 20.18 3.79 -14.47
N PHE A 35 19.80 2.53 -14.74
CA PHE A 35 20.07 1.87 -16.01
C PHE A 35 19.34 2.52 -17.18
N ALA A 36 18.09 2.95 -16.98
CA ALA A 36 17.35 3.74 -17.95
C ALA A 36 18.08 5.05 -18.27
N HIS A 37 18.55 5.77 -17.25
CA HIS A 37 19.31 7.02 -17.41
C HIS A 37 20.60 6.83 -18.22
N TYR A 38 21.32 5.72 -18.02
CA TYR A 38 22.53 5.39 -18.76
C TYR A 38 22.29 4.65 -20.09
N GLY A 39 21.03 4.49 -20.52
CA GLY A 39 20.70 3.82 -21.78
C GLY A 39 21.05 2.33 -21.82
N LYS A 40 20.90 1.61 -20.70
CA LYS A 40 21.15 0.17 -20.57
C LYS A 40 19.84 -0.63 -20.46
N PRO A 41 19.09 -0.83 -21.56
CA PRO A 41 17.76 -1.43 -21.52
C PRO A 41 17.74 -2.89 -21.05
N ALA A 42 18.81 -3.66 -21.31
CA ALA A 42 18.92 -5.04 -20.83
C ALA A 42 19.05 -5.10 -19.30
N ALA A 43 19.88 -4.24 -18.72
CA ALA A 43 20.08 -4.15 -17.27
C ALA A 43 18.86 -3.55 -16.56
N GLU A 44 18.22 -2.54 -17.16
CA GLU A 44 16.94 -1.99 -16.69
C GLU A 44 15.87 -3.07 -16.59
N LYS A 45 15.68 -3.86 -17.65
CA LYS A 45 14.69 -4.93 -17.67
C LYS A 45 14.96 -5.99 -16.60
N GLU A 46 16.22 -6.31 -16.34
CA GLU A 46 16.60 -7.27 -15.31
C GLU A 46 16.33 -6.74 -13.90
N ALA A 47 16.66 -5.47 -13.64
CA ALA A 47 16.35 -4.79 -12.38
C ALA A 47 14.84 -4.68 -12.14
N LEU A 48 14.04 -4.36 -13.16
CA LEU A 48 12.58 -4.37 -13.07
C LEU A 48 12.03 -5.76 -12.78
N LYS A 49 12.53 -6.79 -13.47
CA LYS A 49 12.11 -8.18 -13.22
C LYS A 49 12.45 -8.63 -11.79
N GLN A 50 13.59 -8.19 -11.25
CA GLN A 50 13.96 -8.45 -9.87
C GLN A 50 13.02 -7.73 -8.90
N ALA A 51 12.72 -6.45 -9.14
CA ALA A 51 11.76 -5.69 -8.35
C ALA A 51 10.36 -6.33 -8.37
N ASP A 52 9.90 -6.81 -9.52
CA ASP A 52 8.62 -7.50 -9.67
C ASP A 52 8.61 -8.80 -8.86
N SER A 53 9.66 -9.62 -8.96
CA SER A 53 9.76 -10.88 -8.22
C SER A 53 9.81 -10.68 -6.70
N LEU A 54 10.48 -9.63 -6.22
CA LEU A 54 10.52 -9.28 -4.81
C LEU A 54 9.16 -8.73 -4.35
N THR A 55 8.50 -7.95 -5.19
CA THR A 55 7.14 -7.44 -4.94
C THR A 55 6.12 -8.56 -4.83
N ASP A 56 6.23 -9.59 -5.69
CA ASP A 56 5.38 -10.78 -5.61
C ASP A 56 5.60 -11.56 -4.31
N GLN A 57 6.85 -11.72 -3.88
CA GLN A 57 7.18 -12.34 -2.59
C GLN A 57 6.62 -11.53 -1.41
N LEU A 58 6.74 -10.20 -1.46
CA LEU A 58 6.14 -9.31 -0.47
C LEU A 58 4.62 -9.46 -0.44
N ASN A 59 3.97 -9.50 -1.61
CA ASN A 59 2.52 -9.65 -1.73
C ASN A 59 2.00 -10.99 -1.21
N GLN A 60 2.77 -12.07 -1.39
CA GLN A 60 2.43 -13.41 -0.88
C GLN A 60 2.58 -13.53 0.64
N HIS A 61 3.25 -12.57 1.30
CA HIS A 61 3.46 -12.64 2.74
C HIS A 61 2.11 -12.52 3.49
N PRO A 62 1.76 -13.46 4.39
CA PRO A 62 0.47 -13.47 5.09
C PRO A 62 0.17 -12.17 5.84
N LEU A 63 1.20 -11.58 6.44
CA LEU A 63 1.06 -10.32 7.18
C LEU A 63 0.74 -9.14 6.26
N VAL A 64 1.26 -9.14 5.02
CA VAL A 64 0.99 -8.10 4.03
C VAL A 64 -0.42 -8.24 3.49
N THR A 65 -0.87 -9.47 3.23
CA THR A 65 -2.26 -9.75 2.83
C THR A 65 -3.24 -9.26 3.89
N ALA A 66 -3.04 -9.65 5.16
CA ALA A 66 -3.88 -9.21 6.27
C ALA A 66 -3.86 -7.68 6.43
N TYR A 67 -2.71 -7.05 6.23
CA TYR A 67 -2.59 -5.59 6.33
C TYR A 67 -3.39 -4.87 5.24
N ARG A 68 -3.37 -5.39 4.00
CA ARG A 68 -4.15 -4.84 2.88
C ARG A 68 -5.66 -5.01 3.07
N GLU A 69 -6.11 -6.13 3.60
CA GLU A 69 -7.53 -6.34 3.95
C GLU A 69 -8.00 -5.32 4.98
N GLN A 70 -7.21 -5.08 6.03
CA GLN A 70 -7.52 -4.08 7.05
C GLN A 70 -7.54 -2.65 6.50
N LEU A 71 -6.70 -2.33 5.51
CA LEU A 71 -6.76 -1.05 4.79
C LEU A 71 -8.05 -0.90 3.99
N GLY A 72 -8.51 -1.97 3.33
CA GLY A 72 -9.80 -1.99 2.63
C GLY A 72 -10.96 -1.71 3.59
N GLU A 73 -11.02 -2.44 4.70
CA GLU A 73 -12.04 -2.22 5.74
C GLU A 73 -12.02 -0.79 6.30
N ALA A 74 -10.82 -0.22 6.49
CA ALA A 74 -10.69 1.16 6.95
C ALA A 74 -11.18 2.17 5.90
N ASN A 75 -10.95 1.91 4.62
CA ASN A 75 -11.42 2.76 3.53
C ASN A 75 -12.94 2.72 3.40
N ASP A 76 -13.56 1.53 3.50
CA ASP A 76 -15.01 1.38 3.45
C ASP A 76 -15.69 2.12 4.61
N LEU A 77 -15.09 2.07 5.80
CA LEU A 77 -15.56 2.83 6.96
C LEU A 77 -15.51 4.35 6.71
N LEU A 78 -14.40 4.85 6.16
CA LEU A 78 -14.26 6.27 5.82
C LEU A 78 -15.31 6.69 4.78
N HIS A 79 -15.48 5.91 3.72
CA HIS A 79 -16.51 6.17 2.71
C HIS A 79 -17.91 6.21 3.31
N HIS A 80 -18.24 5.26 4.19
CA HIS A 80 -19.55 5.24 4.86
C HIS A 80 -19.78 6.48 5.72
N LEU A 81 -18.78 6.89 6.51
CA LEU A 81 -18.84 8.13 7.30
C LEU A 81 -19.04 9.35 6.41
N THR A 82 -18.30 9.45 5.31
CA THR A 82 -18.46 10.54 4.33
C THR A 82 -19.86 10.55 3.72
N SER A 83 -20.41 9.40 3.35
CA SER A 83 -21.78 9.31 2.81
C SER A 83 -22.85 9.70 3.82
N MET A 84 -22.66 9.36 5.10
CA MET A 84 -23.57 9.82 6.16
C MET A 84 -23.52 11.34 6.31
N ILE A 85 -22.32 11.92 6.41
CA ILE A 85 -22.15 13.38 6.51
C ILE A 85 -22.78 14.08 5.29
N GLN A 86 -22.57 13.55 4.08
CA GLN A 86 -23.17 14.07 2.85
C GLN A 86 -24.70 14.07 2.92
N THR A 87 -25.29 12.97 3.40
CA THR A 87 -26.74 12.83 3.55
C THR A 87 -27.31 13.85 4.54
N GLU A 88 -26.69 13.96 5.73
CA GLU A 88 -27.13 14.90 6.77
C GLU A 88 -27.04 16.35 6.30
N ILE A 89 -25.96 16.73 5.60
CA ILE A 89 -25.81 18.08 5.02
C ILE A 89 -26.89 18.34 3.96
N ASN A 90 -27.15 17.37 3.07
CA ASN A 90 -28.17 17.54 2.05
C ASN A 90 -29.57 17.70 2.67
N GLN A 91 -29.90 16.94 3.71
CA GLN A 91 -31.17 17.05 4.42
C GLN A 91 -31.32 18.41 5.12
N ALA A 92 -30.28 18.88 5.82
CA ALA A 92 -30.29 20.20 6.45
C ALA A 92 -30.49 21.34 5.44
N LEU A 93 -29.88 21.23 4.24
CA LEU A 93 -30.05 22.21 3.17
C LEU A 93 -31.45 22.15 2.52
N GLU A 94 -32.10 20.99 2.50
CA GLU A 94 -33.48 20.83 2.04
C GLU A 94 -34.50 21.37 3.06
N GLU A 95 -34.19 21.29 4.36
CA GLU A 95 -35.04 21.83 5.44
C GLU A 95 -34.96 23.37 5.59
N GLU A 96 -33.90 24.00 5.09
CA GLU A 96 -33.74 25.47 5.07
C GLU A 96 -34.42 26.17 3.87
N GLN A 97 -35.08 25.41 2.96
CA GLN A 97 -35.84 25.92 1.81
C GLN A 97 -37.35 25.94 2.05
#